data_AF-A0A3B0SFJ3-F1
#
_entry.id   AF-A0A3B0SFJ3-F1
#
_cell.length_a   1.000
_cell.length_b   1.000
_cell.length_c   1.000
_cell.angle_alpha   90.00
_cell.angle_beta   90.00
_cell.angle_gamma   90.00
#
_symmetry.space_group_name_H-M   'P 1'
#
loop_
_entity.id
_entity.type
_entity.pdbx_description
1 polymer ?
#
loop_
_entity_poly.entity_id
_entity_poly.type
_entity_poly.pdbx_seq_one_letter_code
_entity_poly.pdbx_strand_id
1 'polypeptide(L)' 'MRFPDRADKTAEATNKFLLKRGFILRWLPGLGLGHYLRLTIGTEAQNRAVIQHLKEFLEQ' A
#
# COMPACT_ATOMS: atom_id res chain seq x y z
N MET A 1 -1.25 7.58 -2.35
CA MET A 1 -0.13 6.95 -3.06
C MET A 1 -0.68 6.23 -4.27
N ARG A 2 -0.17 6.49 -5.48
CA ARG A 2 -0.64 5.87 -6.72
C ARG A 2 0.17 4.60 -7.01
N PHE A 3 -0.50 3.55 -7.44
CA PHE A 3 0.11 2.29 -7.89
C PHE A 3 -0.03 2.14 -9.40
N PRO A 4 0.92 1.45 -10.05
CA PRO A 4 0.81 1.12 -11.46
C PRO A 4 -0.29 0.09 -11.70
N ASP A 5 -0.87 0.11 -12.91
CA ASP A 5 -1.84 -0.91 -13.35
C ASP A 5 -1.12 -2.14 -13.93
N ARG A 6 -0.12 -2.64 -13.20
CA ARG A 6 0.57 -3.91 -13.52
C ARG A 6 -0.10 -5.01 -12.72
N ALA A 7 -0.44 -6.12 -13.37
CA ALA A 7 -1.29 -7.17 -12.81
C ALA A 7 -0.85 -7.66 -11.41
N ASP A 8 0.46 -7.69 -11.16
CA ASP A 8 1.10 -8.15 -9.93
C ASP A 8 1.30 -7.04 -8.86
N LYS A 9 1.24 -5.76 -9.24
CA LYS A 9 1.64 -4.61 -8.39
C LYS A 9 0.53 -3.58 -8.21
N THR A 10 -0.72 -4.05 -8.19
CA THR A 10 -1.90 -3.18 -8.02
C THR A 10 -2.00 -2.64 -6.59
N ALA A 11 -2.80 -1.58 -6.41
CA ALA A 11 -3.13 -1.07 -5.08
C ALA A 11 -3.84 -2.13 -4.22
N GLU A 12 -4.68 -2.98 -4.82
CA GLU A 12 -5.33 -4.09 -4.11
C GLU A 12 -4.31 -5.11 -3.61
N ALA A 13 -3.40 -5.55 -4.48
CA ALA A 13 -2.37 -6.52 -4.14
C ALA A 13 -1.46 -5.99 -3.03
N THR A 14 -1.04 -4.73 -3.15
CA THR A 14 -0.24 -4.05 -2.13
C THR A 14 -0.99 -3.95 -0.80
N ASN A 15 -2.27 -3.58 -0.83
CA ASN A 15 -3.09 -3.50 0.38
C ASN A 15 -3.20 -4.86 1.08
N LYS A 16 -3.47 -5.95 0.32
CA LYS A 16 -3.51 -7.31 0.86
C LYS A 16 -2.16 -7.74 1.45
N PHE A 17 -1.05 -7.36 0.82
CA PHE A 17 0.30 -7.65 1.30
C PHE A 17 0.62 -6.94 2.63
N LEU A 18 0.29 -5.65 2.72
CA LEU A 18 0.49 -4.84 3.91
C LEU A 18 -0.41 -5.28 5.07
N LEU A 19 -1.66 -5.63 4.78
CA LEU A 19 -2.62 -6.15 5.76
C LEU A 19 -2.09 -7.41 6.45
N LYS A 20 -1.47 -8.34 5.71
CA LYS A 20 -0.85 -9.55 6.29
C LYS A 20 0.31 -9.26 7.24
N ARG A 21 0.93 -8.07 7.15
CA ARG A 21 2.03 -7.61 8.00
C ARG A 21 1.58 -6.65 9.11
N GLY A 22 0.27 -6.45 9.29
CA GLY A 22 -0.30 -5.57 10.31
C GLY A 22 -0.39 -4.09 9.91
N PHE A 23 -0.14 -3.75 8.64
CA PHE A 23 -0.28 -2.39 8.13
C PHE A 23 -1.61 -2.19 7.41
N ILE A 24 -2.51 -1.45 8.05
CA ILE A 24 -3.84 -1.18 7.51
C ILE A 24 -3.82 0.17 6.79
N LEU A 25 -3.80 0.15 5.46
CA LEU A 25 -3.99 1.33 4.63
C LEU A 25 -5.45 1.41 4.16
N ARG A 26 -5.91 2.60 3.79
CA ARG A 26 -7.27 2.77 3.27
C ARG A 26 -7.27 2.72 1.74
N TRP A 27 -7.96 1.72 1.21
CA TRP A 27 -8.24 1.57 -0.21
C TRP A 27 -9.66 2.07 -0.53
N LEU A 28 -9.83 2.86 -1.58
CA LEU A 28 -11.09 3.54 -1.92
C LEU A 28 -11.52 3.27 -3.39
N PRO A 29 -11.73 2.00 -3.78
CA PRO A 29 -12.07 1.68 -5.17
C PRO A 29 -13.42 2.26 -5.61
N GLY A 30 -14.40 2.35 -4.70
CA GLY A 30 -15.74 2.92 -4.99
C GLY A 30 -15.77 4.43 -5.29
N LEU A 31 -14.64 5.13 -5.16
CA LEU A 31 -14.52 6.57 -5.45
C LEU A 31 -13.69 6.86 -6.71
N GLY A 32 -13.47 5.86 -7.58
CA GLY A 32 -12.56 5.97 -8.73
C GLY A 32 -11.07 6.02 -8.34
N LEU A 33 -10.76 5.79 -7.06
CA LEU A 33 -9.40 5.78 -6.51
C LEU A 33 -8.87 4.34 -6.34
N GLY A 34 -9.28 3.44 -7.23
CA GLY A 34 -8.90 2.02 -7.20
C GLY A 34 -7.39 1.79 -7.30
N HIS A 35 -6.65 2.70 -7.95
CA HIS A 35 -5.19 2.63 -8.06
C HIS A 35 -4.47 3.38 -6.92
N TYR A 36 -5.17 3.79 -5.87
CA TYR A 36 -4.61 4.58 -4.79
C TYR A 36 -4.79 3.94 -3.42
N LEU A 37 -3.73 4.02 -2.60
CA LEU A 37 -3.82 3.79 -1.16
C LEU A 37 -3.60 5.09 -0.41
N ARG A 38 -4.42 5.30 0.61
CA ARG A 38 -4.28 6.40 1.56
C ARG A 38 -3.59 5.88 2.82
N LEU A 39 -2.43 6.46 3.12
CA LEU A 39 -1.68 6.22 4.34
C LEU A 39 -2.05 7.28 5.39
N THR A 40 -2.28 6.85 6.63
CA THR A 40 -2.32 7.77 7.78
C THR A 40 -0.91 7.90 8.33
N ILE A 41 -0.47 9.13 8.61
CA ILE A 41 0.86 9.38 9.19
C ILE A 41 0.87 8.84 10.63
N GLY A 42 1.73 7.85 10.88
CA GLY A 42 2.02 7.32 12.20
C GLY A 42 3.31 7.90 12.78
N THR A 43 3.90 7.17 13.73
CA THR A 43 5.26 7.48 14.22
C THR A 43 6.29 7.33 13.10
N GLU A 44 7.46 7.93 13.26
CA GLU A 44 8.54 7.80 12.27
C GLU A 44 8.91 6.33 12.01
N ALA A 45 9.02 5.52 13.06
CA ALA A 45 9.31 4.10 12.95
C ALA A 45 8.24 3.34 12.15
N GLN A 46 6.95 3.64 12.37
CA GLN A 46 5.85 3.06 11.61
C GLN A 46 5.90 3.47 10.14
N ASN A 47 6.14 4.75 9.86
CA ASN A 47 6.23 5.25 8.49
C ASN A 47 7.42 4.63 7.73
N ARG A 48 8.57 4.48 8.40
CA ARG A 48 9.76 3.80 7.84
C ARG A 48 9.47 2.32 7.54
N ALA A 49 8.79 1.62 8.45
CA ALA A 49 8.43 0.22 8.24
C ALA A 49 7.47 0.04 7.05
N VAL A 50 6.49 0.93 6.89
CA VAL A 50 5.60 0.93 5.71
C VAL A 50 6.40 1.08 4.42
N ILE A 51 7.34 2.04 4.36
CA ILE A 51 8.18 2.27 3.19
C ILE A 51 9.04 1.04 2.88
N GLN A 52 9.63 0.42 3.91
CA GLN A 52 10.44 -0.80 3.74
C GLN A 52 9.63 -1.94 3.11
N HIS A 53 8.43 -2.22 3.64
CA HIS A 53 7.57 -3.26 3.09
C HIS A 53 7.02 -2.92 1.70
N LEU A 54 6.73 -1.65 1.42
CA LEU A 54 6.36 -1.20 0.08
C LEU A 54 7.49 -1.44 -0.91
N LYS A 55 8.73 -1.13 -0.53
CA LYS A 55 9.90 -1.34 -1.37
C LYS A 55 10.12 -2.83 -1.64
N GLU A 56 10.07 -3.67 -0.60
CA GLU A 56 10.14 -5.13 -0.74
C GLU A 56 9.09 -5.67 -1.72
N PHE A 57 7.84 -5.23 -1.60
CA PHE A 57 6.77 -5.66 -2.50
C PHE A 57 6.95 -5.17 -3.94
N LEU A 58 7.41 -3.93 -4.12
CA LEU A 58 7.58 -3.30 -5.44
C LEU A 58 8.88 -3.71 -6.16
N GLU A 59 9.88 -4.25 -5.48
CA GLU A 59 11.12 -4.76 -6.08
C GLU A 59 11.14 -6.29 -6.29
N GLN A 60 10.23 -7.05 -5.68
CA GLN A 60 10.06 -8.50 -5.94
C GLN A 60 9.61 -8.83 -7.37
#